data_AF-A0A6V8D7M0-F1
#
_entry.id   AF-A0A6V8D7M0-F1
#
_cell.length_a   1.000
_cell.length_b   1.000
_cell.length_c   1.000
_cell.angle_alpha   90.00
_cell.angle_beta   90.00
_cell.angle_gamma   90.00
#
_symmetry.space_group_name_H-M   'P 1'
#
loop_
_entity.id
_entity.type
_entity.pdbx_description
1 polymer ?
#
loop_
_entity_poly.entity_id
_entity_poly.type
_entity_poly.pdbx_seq_one_letter_code
_entity_poly.pdbx_strand_id
1 'polypeptide(L)'
;MPPIDLAVFHENGFVRKQCRITDLWFWTTDQTRTTCGDTTEDEYTFIGAPLIQGYPMRGKALKDAMRETFLKFFEAQGHTRVAPYPVLARWRDDIHLTIASIADFQPHVTSGEVEPPANPLTISQPCIRLTDVDAVGRSGRHLTTFEMMAHHVFNRPDEGRMFYWMEECVRFCHDLLTDALGINPDEITYVENPWCGGGNAGAAVEVIVGGLELATLVFMNMEEHPEGDVELKGDRYREMPLQIIDTGYGLERFCWAAAGTPTIYESIYPESTTWLKELSNFSSISSQWPTLDLDALLGEMSRLNGIMNIEPGVDAEELRLTFLRRLSERGIDVTAEQFSAITEPLAKIYAIPDHLHALCNMLGDGLVPSNAKAGYLARMLARRTLRLRDELNITVSLAELATHHIEVNLGGAAMKQTHDGLLGILELEEARYGEMLRKGGNVINTQLKSLPKDAVRIPDEILFNMNDSHGLAPDMAVSLARHAGWSSVSVRTGFAAEMAERHATLAKQAAQAVEVQPLVAEQLSVPATQALYYDDVQQQEFDASILACLPLIGEDVP
;
A
#
# COMPACT_ATOMS: atom_id res chain seq x y z
N MET A 1 4.45 -4.37 25.19
CA MET A 1 5.87 -4.72 24.92
C MET A 1 6.76 -3.89 25.82
N PRO A 2 8.00 -4.34 26.13
CA PRO A 2 8.96 -3.51 26.86
C PRO A 2 9.27 -2.21 26.10
N PRO A 3 9.65 -1.12 26.79
CA PRO A 3 10.10 0.12 26.16
C PRO A 3 11.30 -0.10 25.24
N ILE A 4 11.35 0.64 24.13
CA ILE A 4 12.52 0.69 23.23
C ILE A 4 13.45 1.80 23.74
N ASP A 5 14.26 1.48 24.75
CA ASP A 5 15.19 2.40 25.41
C ASP A 5 16.62 2.16 24.91
N LEU A 6 17.04 2.96 23.91
CA LEU A 6 18.28 2.78 23.15
C LEU A 6 19.28 3.91 23.43
N ALA A 7 20.58 3.60 23.39
CA ALA A 7 21.63 4.58 23.67
C ALA A 7 21.64 5.73 22.64
N VAL A 8 21.38 5.43 21.36
CA VAL A 8 21.26 6.41 20.28
C VAL A 8 20.25 7.51 20.58
N PHE A 9 19.15 7.24 21.28
CA PHE A 9 18.20 8.27 21.66
C PHE A 9 18.81 9.25 22.64
N HIS A 10 19.44 8.74 23.71
CA HIS A 10 20.06 9.58 24.73
C HIS A 10 21.26 10.36 24.20
N GLU A 11 22.09 9.73 23.36
CA GLU A 11 23.25 10.35 22.70
C GLU A 11 22.85 11.54 21.84
N ASN A 12 21.67 11.48 21.20
CA ASN A 12 21.14 12.54 20.37
C ASN A 12 20.13 13.44 21.11
N GLY A 13 20.06 13.36 22.44
CA GLY A 13 19.26 14.27 23.27
C GLY A 13 17.75 14.04 23.24
N PHE A 14 17.30 12.89 22.75
CA PHE A 14 15.89 12.51 22.77
C PHE A 14 15.43 12.15 24.18
N VAL A 15 14.20 12.54 24.51
CA VAL A 15 13.52 12.17 25.75
C VAL A 15 12.24 11.40 25.44
N ARG A 16 11.98 10.34 26.22
CA ARG A 16 10.78 9.52 26.10
C ARG A 16 9.59 10.20 26.77
N LYS A 17 8.47 10.31 26.04
CA LYS A 17 7.22 10.94 26.49
C LYS A 17 6.02 10.09 26.07
N GLN A 18 4.87 10.35 26.70
CA GLN A 18 3.60 9.76 26.31
C GLN A 18 2.77 10.81 25.57
N CYS A 19 2.24 10.43 24.40
CA CYS A 19 1.38 11.28 23.59
C CYS A 19 0.05 11.50 24.32
N ARG A 20 -0.38 12.77 24.41
CA ARG A 20 -1.65 13.14 25.05
C ARG A 20 -2.90 12.65 24.29
N ILE A 21 -2.77 12.36 22.99
CA ILE A 21 -3.91 12.05 22.11
C ILE A 21 -4.02 10.55 21.83
N THR A 22 -2.91 9.89 21.49
CA THR A 22 -2.88 8.48 21.10
C THR A 22 -2.50 7.54 22.24
N ASP A 23 -2.08 8.08 23.39
CA ASP A 23 -1.49 7.36 24.53
C ASP A 23 -0.21 6.56 24.20
N LEU A 24 0.26 6.61 22.94
CA LEU A 24 1.50 5.98 22.49
C LEU A 24 2.71 6.68 23.09
N TRP A 25 3.76 5.90 23.34
CA TRP A 25 5.04 6.43 23.76
C TRP A 25 5.84 6.90 22.55
N PHE A 26 6.57 7.99 22.69
CA PHE A 26 7.41 8.52 21.62
C PHE A 26 8.65 9.21 22.18
N TRP A 27 9.66 9.35 21.34
CA TRP A 27 10.90 10.05 21.63
C TRP A 27 10.98 11.36 20.84
N THR A 28 11.43 12.42 21.48
CA THR A 28 11.61 13.75 20.85
C THR A 28 12.75 14.52 21.51
N THR A 29 13.41 15.43 20.78
CA THR A 29 14.35 16.40 21.35
C THR A 29 13.63 17.61 21.99
N ASP A 30 12.37 17.87 21.60
CA ASP A 30 11.58 18.98 22.12
C ASP A 30 10.98 18.66 23.50
N GLN A 31 11.52 19.29 24.54
CA GLN A 31 11.05 19.15 25.92
C GLN A 31 9.64 19.70 26.16
N THR A 32 9.10 20.52 25.27
CA THR A 32 7.75 21.09 25.38
C THR A 32 6.68 20.31 24.61
N ARG A 33 7.07 19.52 23.60
CA ARG A 33 6.15 18.70 22.80
C ARG A 33 5.32 17.74 23.65
N THR A 34 4.00 17.68 23.38
CA THR A 34 3.03 16.80 24.07
C THR A 34 2.33 15.79 23.14
N THR A 35 2.56 15.89 21.83
CA THR A 35 1.98 15.03 20.79
C THR A 35 3.09 14.28 20.06
N CYS A 36 2.78 13.08 19.54
CA CYS A 36 3.79 12.20 18.92
C CYS A 36 4.24 12.63 17.53
N GLY A 37 3.61 13.64 16.91
CA GLY A 37 3.94 14.09 15.56
C GLY A 37 3.00 13.55 14.49
N ASP A 38 2.18 12.55 14.79
CA ASP A 38 1.17 11.99 13.88
C ASP A 38 -0.19 11.91 14.60
N THR A 39 -0.86 13.05 14.69
CA THR A 39 -2.15 13.19 15.39
C THR A 39 -3.03 14.24 14.73
N THR A 40 -4.27 14.37 15.19
CA THR A 40 -5.21 15.41 14.74
C THR A 40 -4.78 16.85 15.12
N GLU A 41 -3.71 17.01 15.89
CA GLU A 41 -3.10 18.29 16.25
C GLU A 41 -1.73 18.53 15.56
N ASP A 42 -1.14 17.52 14.91
CA ASP A 42 0.17 17.62 14.25
C ASP A 42 0.01 17.88 12.74
N GLU A 43 0.25 19.13 12.32
CA GLU A 43 0.17 19.52 10.91
C GLU A 43 1.48 19.26 10.16
N TYR A 44 1.39 19.11 8.84
CA TYR A 44 2.58 19.05 8.00
C TYR A 44 3.35 20.37 8.00
N THR A 45 4.58 20.35 8.50
CA THR A 45 5.45 21.54 8.57
C THR A 45 6.15 21.82 7.24
N PHE A 46 6.26 20.81 6.37
CA PHE A 46 7.09 20.86 5.16
C PHE A 46 6.39 21.42 3.90
N ILE A 47 5.08 21.68 3.96
CA ILE A 47 4.32 22.18 2.80
C ILE A 47 4.70 23.64 2.54
N GLY A 48 5.33 23.88 1.38
CA GLY A 48 5.93 25.17 1.02
C GLY A 48 7.30 25.44 1.66
N ALA A 49 7.78 24.55 2.53
CA ALA A 49 9.05 24.66 3.24
C ALA A 49 9.74 23.28 3.29
N PRO A 50 10.39 22.83 2.20
CA PRO A 50 10.95 21.49 2.12
C PRO A 50 11.91 21.16 3.28
N LEU A 51 11.79 19.96 3.85
CA LEU A 51 12.63 19.50 4.96
C LEU A 51 13.95 18.88 4.48
N ILE A 52 13.96 18.36 3.26
CA ILE A 52 15.15 17.76 2.64
C ILE A 52 15.61 18.69 1.52
N GLN A 53 16.82 19.21 1.64
CA GLN A 53 17.41 20.14 0.67
C GLN A 53 18.20 19.40 -0.40
N GLY A 54 18.56 20.09 -1.50
CA GLY A 54 19.43 19.53 -2.55
C GLY A 54 18.70 18.76 -3.66
N TYR A 55 17.37 18.72 -3.64
CA TYR A 55 16.54 18.06 -4.65
C TYR A 55 15.61 19.05 -5.38
N PRO A 56 16.12 19.88 -6.30
CA PRO A 56 15.29 20.88 -7.01
C PRO A 56 14.36 20.28 -8.08
N MET A 57 14.57 19.01 -8.44
CA MET A 57 13.78 18.29 -9.45
C MET A 57 12.51 17.68 -8.86
N ARG A 58 11.59 17.24 -9.73
CA ARG A 58 10.38 16.47 -9.37
C ARG A 58 10.23 15.28 -10.30
N GLY A 59 9.22 14.45 -10.06
CA GLY A 59 8.89 13.30 -10.90
C GLY A 59 9.91 12.18 -10.81
N LYS A 60 10.10 11.46 -11.93
CA LYS A 60 11.04 10.33 -12.00
C LYS A 60 12.46 10.70 -11.58
N ALA A 61 12.97 11.86 -11.99
CA ALA A 61 14.31 12.31 -11.64
C ALA A 61 14.51 12.46 -10.12
N LEU A 62 13.48 12.94 -9.41
CA LEU A 62 13.48 13.03 -7.95
C LEU A 62 13.47 11.64 -7.31
N LYS A 63 12.57 10.76 -7.75
CA LYS A 63 12.49 9.36 -7.28
C LYS A 63 13.83 8.64 -7.45
N ASP A 64 14.46 8.77 -8.62
CA ASP A 64 15.75 8.13 -8.90
C ASP A 64 16.88 8.65 -8.02
N ALA A 65 16.97 9.97 -7.83
CA ALA A 65 17.99 10.57 -6.98
C ALA A 65 17.81 10.18 -5.50
N MET A 66 16.57 10.21 -5.00
CA MET A 66 16.26 9.83 -3.62
C MET A 66 16.53 8.34 -3.37
N ARG A 67 16.09 7.47 -4.28
CA ARG A 67 16.36 6.02 -4.23
C ARG A 67 17.85 5.73 -4.18
N GLU A 68 18.63 6.38 -5.05
CA GLU A 68 20.07 6.16 -5.11
C GLU A 68 20.79 6.70 -3.87
N THR A 69 20.29 7.78 -3.26
CA THR A 69 20.81 8.29 -1.98
C THR A 69 20.64 7.27 -0.87
N PHE A 70 19.44 6.70 -0.74
CA PHE A 70 19.14 5.66 0.25
C PHE A 70 20.01 4.40 0.04
N LEU A 71 20.02 3.86 -1.18
CA LEU A 71 20.73 2.60 -1.46
C LEU A 71 22.25 2.75 -1.24
N LYS A 72 22.84 3.86 -1.70
CA LYS A 72 24.26 4.14 -1.47
C LYS A 72 24.62 4.31 0.00
N PHE A 73 23.72 4.94 0.78
CA PHE A 73 23.94 5.10 2.21
C PHE A 73 24.09 3.73 2.89
N PHE A 74 23.17 2.80 2.63
CA PHE A 74 23.25 1.45 3.22
C PHE A 74 24.37 0.58 2.63
N GLU A 75 24.70 0.73 1.34
CA GLU A 75 25.90 0.10 0.77
C GLU A 75 27.18 0.53 1.50
N ALA A 76 27.28 1.81 1.90
CA ALA A 76 28.39 2.32 2.69
C ALA A 76 28.43 1.77 4.13
N GLN A 77 27.28 1.34 4.67
CA GLN A 77 27.18 0.65 5.98
C GLN A 77 27.41 -0.87 5.88
N GLY A 78 27.74 -1.38 4.69
CA GLY A 78 28.05 -2.80 4.47
C GLY A 78 26.86 -3.66 4.05
N HIS A 79 25.71 -3.07 3.75
CA HIS A 79 24.56 -3.79 3.20
C HIS A 79 24.78 -4.11 1.72
N THR A 80 24.39 -5.31 1.31
CA THR A 80 24.41 -5.67 -0.10
C THR A 80 23.14 -5.21 -0.78
N ARG A 81 23.26 -4.44 -1.86
CA ARG A 81 22.13 -4.03 -2.69
C ARG A 81 21.53 -5.21 -3.43
N VAL A 82 20.23 -5.42 -3.27
CA VAL A 82 19.44 -6.46 -3.93
C VAL A 82 18.51 -5.83 -4.95
N ALA A 83 18.29 -6.51 -6.08
CA ALA A 83 17.34 -6.07 -7.10
C ALA A 83 15.89 -6.25 -6.60
N PRO A 84 14.96 -5.36 -6.97
CA PRO A 84 13.56 -5.51 -6.60
C PRO A 84 12.96 -6.80 -7.15
N TYR A 85 12.07 -7.39 -6.36
CA TYR A 85 11.21 -8.50 -6.74
C TYR A 85 10.00 -7.98 -7.55
N PRO A 86 9.34 -8.87 -8.32
CA PRO A 86 8.08 -8.54 -8.98
C PRO A 86 7.01 -8.09 -7.97
N VAL A 87 6.09 -7.20 -8.38
CA VAL A 87 4.91 -6.83 -7.58
C VAL A 87 3.91 -7.97 -7.46
N LEU A 88 4.03 -8.99 -8.31
CA LEU A 88 3.24 -10.22 -8.25
C LEU A 88 4.01 -11.26 -7.43
N ALA A 89 3.46 -11.61 -6.26
CA ALA A 89 4.09 -12.51 -5.31
C ALA A 89 4.05 -13.96 -5.85
N ARG A 90 5.08 -14.36 -6.61
CA ARG A 90 5.14 -15.68 -7.28
C ARG A 90 5.71 -16.80 -6.40
N TRP A 91 6.37 -16.45 -5.30
CA TRP A 91 7.09 -17.37 -4.40
C TRP A 91 6.26 -17.82 -3.20
N ARG A 92 5.02 -17.35 -3.07
CA ARG A 92 4.12 -17.61 -1.95
C ARG A 92 2.68 -17.63 -2.44
N ASP A 93 1.83 -18.36 -1.73
CA ASP A 93 0.44 -18.62 -2.15
C ASP A 93 -0.62 -17.95 -1.26
N ASP A 94 -0.21 -17.29 -0.18
CA ASP A 94 -1.08 -16.66 0.82
C ASP A 94 -1.43 -15.19 0.50
N ILE A 95 -0.62 -14.51 -0.32
CA ILE A 95 -0.92 -13.16 -0.87
C ILE A 95 -0.70 -13.12 -2.38
N HIS A 96 -1.39 -12.21 -3.06
CA HIS A 96 -1.28 -12.06 -4.52
C HIS A 96 -0.27 -11.00 -4.97
N LEU A 97 -0.10 -9.94 -4.20
CA LEU A 97 0.75 -8.80 -4.55
C LEU A 97 1.77 -8.57 -3.43
N THR A 98 2.92 -8.03 -3.79
CA THR A 98 3.95 -7.61 -2.83
C THR A 98 3.46 -6.37 -2.08
N ILE A 99 3.17 -6.51 -0.79
CA ILE A 99 2.57 -5.44 0.05
C ILE A 99 3.58 -4.65 0.89
N ALA A 100 4.79 -5.18 1.03
CA ALA A 100 5.93 -4.65 1.79
C ALA A 100 7.22 -5.30 1.29
N SER A 101 8.38 -4.70 1.53
CA SER A 101 9.68 -5.27 1.15
C SER A 101 9.96 -6.61 1.84
N ILE A 102 9.54 -6.77 3.10
CA ILE A 102 9.72 -8.02 3.83
C ILE A 102 8.95 -9.21 3.23
N ALA A 103 7.89 -8.92 2.47
CA ALA A 103 7.07 -9.95 1.83
C ALA A 103 7.86 -10.76 0.78
N ASP A 104 8.96 -10.21 0.26
CA ASP A 104 9.90 -10.86 -0.66
C ASP A 104 10.63 -12.05 -0.02
N PHE A 105 10.79 -12.00 1.30
CA PHE A 105 11.55 -12.98 2.08
C PHE A 105 10.64 -13.93 2.88
N GLN A 106 9.35 -13.60 2.97
CA GLN A 106 8.35 -14.44 3.62
C GLN A 106 7.79 -15.52 2.67
N PRO A 107 7.40 -16.71 3.19
CA PRO A 107 7.69 -17.20 4.55
C PRO A 107 9.08 -17.87 4.67
N HIS A 108 9.68 -18.31 3.56
CA HIS A 108 10.80 -19.26 3.55
C HIS A 108 12.10 -18.75 4.19
N VAL A 109 12.44 -17.47 4.02
CA VAL A 109 13.63 -16.89 4.66
C VAL A 109 13.33 -16.54 6.12
N THR A 110 12.14 -16.01 6.37
CA THR A 110 11.70 -15.63 7.73
C THR A 110 11.48 -16.83 8.65
N SER A 111 11.18 -18.02 8.11
CA SER A 111 11.13 -19.29 8.86
C SER A 111 12.52 -19.90 9.07
N GLY A 112 13.52 -19.45 8.31
CA GLY A 112 14.87 -19.98 8.33
C GLY A 112 15.10 -21.22 7.44
N GLU A 113 14.11 -21.64 6.64
CA GLU A 113 14.24 -22.73 5.66
C GLU A 113 15.21 -22.40 4.52
N VAL A 114 15.27 -21.12 4.15
CA VAL A 114 16.11 -20.61 3.05
C VAL A 114 16.96 -19.45 3.55
N GLU A 115 18.21 -19.36 3.08
CA GLU A 115 19.08 -18.22 3.37
C GLU A 115 18.65 -16.97 2.58
N PRO A 116 18.75 -15.75 3.14
CA PRO A 116 18.50 -14.54 2.39
C PRO A 116 19.53 -14.37 1.25
N PRO A 117 19.19 -13.63 0.17
CA PRO A 117 20.12 -13.42 -0.95
C PRO A 117 21.41 -12.68 -0.54
N ALA A 118 21.34 -11.89 0.52
CA ALA A 118 22.48 -11.31 1.23
C ALA A 118 22.09 -10.98 2.67
N ASN A 119 23.07 -10.79 3.57
CA ASN A 119 22.79 -10.42 4.95
C ASN A 119 23.99 -9.63 5.52
N PRO A 120 23.81 -8.34 5.88
CA PRO A 120 22.59 -7.56 5.74
C PRO A 120 22.35 -7.10 4.28
N LEU A 121 21.12 -6.76 3.93
CA LEU A 121 20.74 -6.35 2.56
C LEU A 121 20.02 -5.01 2.52
N THR A 122 20.05 -4.33 1.38
CA THR A 122 19.26 -3.13 1.10
C THR A 122 18.55 -3.22 -0.26
N ILE A 123 17.33 -2.70 -0.36
CA ILE A 123 16.45 -2.84 -1.52
C ILE A 123 15.53 -1.62 -1.65
N SER A 124 15.04 -1.37 -2.86
CA SER A 124 13.93 -0.45 -3.13
C SER A 124 12.83 -1.23 -3.82
N GLN A 125 11.87 -1.74 -3.04
CA GLN A 125 10.87 -2.69 -3.50
C GLN A 125 9.56 -1.99 -3.89
N PRO A 126 9.11 -2.07 -5.16
CA PRO A 126 7.76 -1.67 -5.52
C PRO A 126 6.72 -2.52 -4.79
N CYS A 127 5.78 -1.87 -4.11
CA CYS A 127 4.71 -2.49 -3.35
C CYS A 127 3.35 -1.97 -3.82
N ILE A 128 2.33 -2.83 -3.77
CA ILE A 128 0.96 -2.47 -4.11
C ILE A 128 0.06 -2.71 -2.89
N ARG A 129 -0.64 -1.66 -2.44
CA ARG A 129 -1.66 -1.72 -1.39
C ARG A 129 -2.98 -1.20 -1.93
N LEU A 130 -3.98 -2.08 -2.00
CA LEU A 130 -5.31 -1.75 -2.51
C LEU A 130 -6.34 -1.46 -1.42
N THR A 131 -5.97 -1.65 -0.15
CA THR A 131 -6.77 -1.22 1.00
C THR A 131 -7.00 0.29 1.01
N ASP A 132 -6.06 1.07 0.48
CA ASP A 132 -6.13 2.53 0.54
C ASP A 132 -6.67 3.17 -0.76
N VAL A 133 -7.16 2.35 -1.71
CA VAL A 133 -7.55 2.78 -3.07
C VAL A 133 -8.60 3.90 -3.07
N ASP A 134 -9.44 3.97 -2.03
CA ASP A 134 -10.48 5.00 -1.88
C ASP A 134 -9.95 6.34 -1.30
N ALA A 135 -8.80 6.31 -0.64
CA ALA A 135 -8.11 7.48 -0.10
C ALA A 135 -7.16 8.13 -1.14
N VAL A 136 -6.78 7.40 -2.19
CA VAL A 136 -5.94 7.88 -3.28
C VAL A 136 -6.61 9.03 -4.03
N GLY A 137 -5.86 10.12 -4.21
CA GLY A 137 -6.30 11.37 -4.82
C GLY A 137 -7.01 12.33 -3.84
N ARG A 138 -7.54 11.82 -2.72
CA ARG A 138 -8.30 12.63 -1.75
C ARG A 138 -7.47 13.09 -0.56
N SER A 139 -6.72 12.16 0.02
CA SER A 139 -5.92 12.41 1.24
C SER A 139 -4.61 13.17 1.00
N GLY A 140 -4.20 13.35 -0.26
CA GLY A 140 -2.94 13.99 -0.63
C GLY A 140 -1.68 13.16 -0.39
N ARG A 141 -1.76 12.00 0.31
CA ARG A 141 -0.61 11.17 0.71
C ARG A 141 -0.68 9.69 0.35
N HIS A 142 -1.88 9.13 0.20
CA HIS A 142 -2.03 7.69 -0.05
C HIS A 142 -1.78 7.35 -1.51
N LEU A 143 -1.17 6.19 -1.75
CA LEU A 143 -0.82 5.67 -3.07
C LEU A 143 -1.28 4.22 -3.14
N THR A 144 -1.75 3.77 -4.30
CA THR A 144 -1.96 2.33 -4.52
C THR A 144 -0.64 1.61 -4.74
N THR A 145 0.34 2.30 -5.32
CA THR A 145 1.69 1.78 -5.55
C THR A 145 2.73 2.78 -5.09
N PHE A 146 3.71 2.28 -4.36
CA PHE A 146 4.83 3.05 -3.85
C PHE A 146 6.05 2.15 -3.78
N GLU A 147 7.23 2.73 -3.66
CA GLU A 147 8.46 1.97 -3.42
C GLU A 147 8.81 2.01 -1.93
N MET A 148 8.79 0.84 -1.32
CA MET A 148 9.30 0.65 0.03
C MET A 148 10.81 0.40 -0.07
N MET A 149 11.59 1.43 0.21
CA MET A 149 13.02 1.26 0.44
C MET A 149 13.24 0.59 1.79
N ALA A 150 14.19 -0.32 1.88
CA ALA A 150 14.40 -1.09 3.08
C ALA A 150 15.85 -1.52 3.24
N HIS A 151 16.23 -1.73 4.49
CA HIS A 151 17.38 -2.55 4.86
C HIS A 151 16.92 -3.66 5.79
N HIS A 152 17.31 -4.90 5.47
CA HIS A 152 16.90 -6.09 6.22
C HIS A 152 18.11 -6.83 6.79
N VAL A 153 17.90 -7.41 7.96
CA VAL A 153 18.86 -8.28 8.64
C VAL A 153 18.14 -9.51 9.16
N PHE A 154 18.70 -10.68 8.92
CA PHE A 154 18.14 -11.95 9.37
C PHE A 154 19.10 -12.59 10.37
N ASN A 155 18.95 -12.28 11.65
CA ASN A 155 19.80 -12.84 12.69
C ASN A 155 19.30 -14.23 13.10
N ARG A 156 20.24 -15.12 13.40
CA ARG A 156 20.02 -16.44 14.02
C ARG A 156 20.86 -16.53 15.29
N PRO A 157 20.38 -15.96 16.41
CA PRO A 157 21.14 -15.89 17.66
C PRO A 157 21.57 -17.27 18.17
N ASP A 158 20.69 -18.27 18.06
CA ASP A 158 20.95 -19.65 18.50
C ASP A 158 22.07 -20.34 17.70
N GLU A 159 22.32 -19.90 16.46
CA GLU A 159 23.42 -20.37 15.62
C GLU A 159 24.68 -19.49 15.73
N GLY A 160 24.66 -18.46 16.59
CA GLY A 160 25.76 -17.49 16.73
C GLY A 160 25.90 -16.53 15.54
N ARG A 161 24.86 -16.39 14.71
CA ARG A 161 24.87 -15.52 13.51
C ARG A 161 24.08 -14.24 13.78
N MET A 162 24.74 -13.27 14.40
CA MET A 162 24.19 -11.95 14.70
C MET A 162 25.01 -10.87 13.98
N PHE A 163 24.32 -9.96 13.28
CA PHE A 163 24.94 -8.82 12.60
C PHE A 163 24.77 -7.55 13.42
N TYR A 164 23.52 -7.09 13.57
CA TYR A 164 23.15 -5.98 14.45
C TYR A 164 21.66 -6.07 14.82
N TRP A 165 21.20 -5.24 15.76
CA TRP A 165 19.79 -5.24 16.22
C TRP A 165 19.21 -3.83 16.32
N MET A 166 18.36 -3.57 17.33
CA MET A 166 17.60 -2.33 17.51
C MET A 166 18.49 -1.08 17.54
N GLU A 167 19.60 -1.13 18.28
CA GLU A 167 20.50 0.01 18.50
C GLU A 167 21.08 0.55 17.19
N GLU A 168 21.75 -0.31 16.42
CA GLU A 168 22.36 0.09 15.15
C GLU A 168 21.30 0.38 14.07
N CYS A 169 20.15 -0.30 14.09
CA CYS A 169 19.05 -0.04 13.16
C CYS A 169 18.55 1.41 13.29
N VAL A 170 18.23 1.82 14.52
CA VAL A 170 17.75 3.18 14.79
C VAL A 170 18.85 4.20 14.52
N ARG A 171 20.11 3.87 14.82
CA ARG A 171 21.27 4.72 14.48
C ARG A 171 21.41 4.97 12.99
N PHE A 172 21.39 3.92 12.16
CA PHE A 172 21.44 4.10 10.70
C PHE A 172 20.26 4.90 10.17
N CYS A 173 19.06 4.70 10.73
CA CYS A 173 17.90 5.52 10.38
C CYS A 173 18.12 7.00 10.73
N HIS A 174 18.62 7.27 11.94
CA HIS A 174 18.91 8.63 12.40
C HIS A 174 19.96 9.30 11.52
N ASP A 175 21.11 8.66 11.30
CA ASP A 175 22.22 9.16 10.50
C ASP A 175 21.81 9.38 9.03
N LEU A 176 20.94 8.52 8.47
CA LEU A 176 20.37 8.75 7.13
C LEU A 176 19.59 10.07 7.09
N LEU A 177 18.71 10.30 8.07
CA LEU A 177 17.85 11.48 8.11
C LEU A 177 18.66 12.76 8.35
N THR A 178 19.60 12.74 9.29
CA THR A 178 20.34 13.92 9.73
C THR A 178 21.56 14.18 8.87
N ASP A 179 22.45 13.19 8.70
CA ASP A 179 23.74 13.40 8.04
C ASP A 179 23.63 13.33 6.52
N ALA A 180 22.86 12.35 5.98
CA ALA A 180 22.74 12.18 4.54
C ALA A 180 21.68 13.10 3.91
N LEU A 181 20.57 13.35 4.61
CA LEU A 181 19.44 14.15 4.11
C LEU A 181 19.34 15.55 4.72
N GLY A 182 20.12 15.85 5.76
CA GLY A 182 20.20 17.20 6.35
C GLY A 182 18.95 17.62 7.12
N ILE A 183 18.11 16.68 7.54
CA ILE A 183 16.89 16.96 8.31
C ILE A 183 17.29 17.42 9.71
N ASN A 184 16.67 18.50 10.19
CA ASN A 184 16.87 18.96 11.56
C ASN A 184 16.34 17.91 12.55
N PRO A 185 17.14 17.42 13.52
CA PRO A 185 16.68 16.48 14.55
C PRO A 185 15.41 16.90 15.30
N ASP A 186 15.17 18.21 15.46
CA ASP A 186 13.98 18.74 16.14
C ASP A 186 12.66 18.47 15.40
N GLU A 187 12.73 18.16 14.10
CA GLU A 187 11.57 17.77 13.29
C GLU A 187 11.24 16.27 13.41
N ILE A 188 12.12 15.48 14.03
CA ILE A 188 12.04 14.01 14.08
C ILE A 188 11.42 13.56 15.40
N THR A 189 10.44 12.66 15.32
CA THR A 189 9.95 11.88 16.46
C THR A 189 9.96 10.38 16.14
N TYR A 190 10.25 9.59 17.16
CA TYR A 190 10.25 8.12 17.08
C TYR A 190 9.11 7.58 17.94
N VAL A 191 8.05 7.10 17.33
CA VAL A 191 6.82 6.64 18.00
C VAL A 191 6.86 5.13 18.17
N GLU A 192 6.73 4.66 19.41
CA GLU A 192 6.68 3.23 19.72
C GLU A 192 5.28 2.70 19.37
N ASN A 193 5.19 1.86 18.33
CA ASN A 193 3.95 1.24 17.91
C ASN A 193 4.19 -0.21 17.46
N PRO A 194 3.76 -1.24 18.20
CA PRO A 194 3.96 -2.64 17.81
C PRO A 194 3.37 -2.96 16.43
N TRP A 195 4.13 -3.67 15.62
CA TRP A 195 3.72 -4.06 14.28
C TRP A 195 3.39 -5.56 14.21
N CYS A 196 2.40 -5.90 13.40
CA CYS A 196 2.04 -7.27 13.07
C CYS A 196 1.49 -7.36 11.63
N GLY A 197 1.81 -8.43 10.91
CA GLY A 197 1.37 -8.65 9.53
C GLY A 197 2.11 -9.80 8.84
N GLY A 198 1.48 -10.42 7.85
CA GLY A 198 2.09 -11.47 7.03
C GLY A 198 2.55 -12.72 7.80
N GLY A 199 1.98 -12.96 8.99
CA GLY A 199 2.35 -14.09 9.87
C GLY A 199 3.48 -13.78 10.87
N ASN A 200 4.03 -12.56 10.90
CA ASN A 200 5.06 -12.15 11.85
C ASN A 200 4.63 -10.91 12.67
N ALA A 201 5.29 -10.70 13.81
CA ALA A 201 5.10 -9.52 14.65
C ALA A 201 6.39 -9.11 15.38
N GLY A 202 6.41 -7.88 15.87
CA GLY A 202 7.57 -7.31 16.55
C GLY A 202 7.28 -5.98 17.23
N ALA A 203 8.19 -5.58 18.12
CA ALA A 203 8.23 -4.18 18.56
C ALA A 203 8.61 -3.32 17.35
N ALA A 204 8.06 -2.12 17.23
CA ALA A 204 8.44 -1.23 16.14
C ALA A 204 8.45 0.24 16.55
N VAL A 205 9.18 1.02 15.76
CA VAL A 205 9.30 2.46 15.85
C VAL A 205 8.89 3.08 14.53
N GLU A 206 7.85 3.92 14.56
CA GLU A 206 7.46 4.77 13.44
C GLU A 206 8.23 6.09 13.52
N VAL A 207 8.83 6.51 12.42
CA VAL A 207 9.68 7.70 12.33
C VAL A 207 8.90 8.80 11.63
N ILE A 208 8.44 9.75 12.41
CA ILE A 208 7.65 10.88 11.94
C ILE A 208 8.57 12.09 11.79
N VAL A 209 8.49 12.75 10.63
CA VAL A 209 9.27 13.94 10.33
C VAL A 209 8.35 15.03 9.82
N GLY A 210 8.26 16.14 10.55
CA GLY A 210 7.44 17.29 10.17
C GLY A 210 5.96 16.96 9.94
N GLY A 211 5.41 16.07 10.76
CA GLY A 211 4.02 15.60 10.65
C GLY A 211 3.82 14.36 9.78
N LEU A 212 4.82 13.90 9.04
CA LEU A 212 4.70 12.81 8.07
C LEU A 212 5.54 11.59 8.50
N GLU A 213 4.90 10.44 8.61
CA GLU A 213 5.59 9.16 8.80
C GLU A 213 6.45 8.84 7.55
N LEU A 214 7.78 8.92 7.68
CA LEU A 214 8.73 8.63 6.60
C LEU A 214 9.21 7.19 6.62
N ALA A 215 9.31 6.59 7.80
CA ALA A 215 9.83 5.23 7.96
C ALA A 215 9.15 4.47 9.10
N THR A 216 9.16 3.15 9.01
CA THR A 216 8.82 2.24 10.10
C THR A 216 9.95 1.22 10.28
N LEU A 217 10.40 1.03 11.52
CA LEU A 217 11.48 0.11 11.90
C LEU A 217 10.89 -0.98 12.80
N VAL A 218 10.67 -2.17 12.24
CA VAL A 218 10.10 -3.34 12.92
C VAL A 218 11.21 -4.31 13.31
N PHE A 219 11.16 -4.75 14.57
CA PHE A 219 12.06 -5.73 15.16
C PHE A 219 11.30 -7.03 15.36
N MET A 220 11.18 -7.80 14.28
CA MET A 220 10.41 -9.02 14.26
C MET A 220 11.12 -10.12 15.04
N ASN A 221 10.46 -10.62 16.07
CA ASN A 221 10.91 -11.74 16.89
C ASN A 221 9.76 -12.69 17.23
N MET A 222 8.61 -12.56 16.56
CA MET A 222 7.44 -13.39 16.80
C MET A 222 6.80 -13.88 15.49
N GLU A 223 6.18 -15.05 15.57
CA GLU A 223 5.40 -15.68 14.50
C GLU A 223 3.97 -16.01 14.96
N GLU A 224 3.01 -15.90 14.04
CA GLU A 224 1.61 -16.26 14.27
C GLU A 224 1.50 -17.76 14.59
N HIS A 225 0.93 -18.11 15.74
CA HIS A 225 0.82 -19.51 16.16
C HIS A 225 -0.42 -19.71 17.04
N PRO A 226 -1.21 -20.80 16.84
CA PRO A 226 -2.42 -21.06 17.63
C PRO A 226 -2.19 -21.11 19.14
N GLU A 227 -1.03 -21.60 19.56
CA GLU A 227 -0.60 -21.70 20.96
C GLU A 227 0.20 -20.48 21.45
N GLY A 228 0.21 -19.37 20.70
CA GLY A 228 0.95 -18.16 21.04
C GLY A 228 0.52 -17.53 22.36
N ASP A 229 1.47 -17.01 23.12
CA ASP A 229 1.27 -16.39 24.44
C ASP A 229 1.07 -14.87 24.39
N VAL A 230 1.37 -14.24 23.25
CA VAL A 230 1.18 -12.80 23.02
C VAL A 230 0.00 -12.58 22.07
N GLU A 231 -0.97 -11.76 22.47
CA GLU A 231 -2.08 -11.35 21.60
C GLU A 231 -1.82 -9.94 21.05
N LEU A 232 -1.81 -9.80 19.72
CA LEU A 232 -1.66 -8.52 19.03
C LEU A 232 -2.74 -8.41 17.96
N LYS A 233 -3.56 -7.35 18.05
CA LYS A 233 -4.65 -7.06 17.09
C LYS A 233 -5.60 -8.25 16.82
N GLY A 234 -5.78 -9.15 17.81
CA GLY A 234 -6.68 -10.30 17.75
C GLY A 234 -6.03 -11.62 17.32
N ASP A 235 -4.79 -11.58 16.81
CA ASP A 235 -4.01 -12.77 16.45
C ASP A 235 -3.06 -13.15 17.59
N ARG A 236 -2.76 -14.45 17.70
CA ARG A 236 -1.85 -15.00 18.73
C ARG A 236 -0.47 -15.27 18.14
N TYR A 237 0.54 -14.85 18.87
CA TYR A 237 1.95 -14.90 18.48
C TYR A 237 2.79 -15.59 19.55
N ARG A 238 3.82 -16.30 19.13
CA ARG A 238 4.89 -16.82 20.00
C ARG A 238 6.24 -16.28 19.54
N GLU A 239 7.22 -16.28 20.44
CA GLU A 239 8.60 -15.96 20.08
C GLU A 239 9.15 -16.96 19.05
N MET A 240 9.83 -16.44 18.03
CA MET A 240 10.45 -17.24 16.98
C MET A 240 11.98 -17.26 17.15
N PRO A 241 12.70 -18.32 16.73
CA PRO A 241 14.16 -18.40 16.88
C PRO A 241 14.94 -17.31 16.11
N LEU A 242 14.36 -16.81 15.02
CA LEU A 242 14.97 -15.75 14.21
C LEU A 242 14.66 -14.37 14.80
N GLN A 243 15.66 -13.48 14.73
CA GLN A 243 15.50 -12.06 15.02
C GLN A 243 15.72 -11.27 13.74
N ILE A 244 14.66 -10.69 13.19
CA ILE A 244 14.67 -10.05 11.87
C ILE A 244 14.43 -8.56 12.00
N ILE A 245 15.29 -7.78 11.36
CA ILE A 245 15.09 -6.34 11.19
C ILE A 245 14.31 -6.14 9.90
N ASP A 246 13.08 -5.67 10.04
CA ASP A 246 12.20 -5.30 8.94
C ASP A 246 12.02 -3.79 8.95
N THR A 247 12.58 -3.11 7.95
CA THR A 247 12.42 -1.66 7.82
C THR A 247 11.67 -1.32 6.55
N GLY A 248 10.91 -0.23 6.59
CA GLY A 248 10.20 0.30 5.43
C GLY A 248 10.27 1.82 5.41
N TYR A 249 10.82 2.37 4.33
CA TYR A 249 10.99 3.80 4.08
C TYR A 249 10.26 4.14 2.79
N GLY A 250 9.22 4.97 2.85
CA GLY A 250 8.39 5.28 1.69
C GLY A 250 9.07 6.26 0.73
N LEU A 251 9.63 5.79 -0.39
CA LEU A 251 10.37 6.62 -1.36
C LEU A 251 9.58 7.88 -1.75
N GLU A 252 8.31 7.72 -2.08
CA GLU A 252 7.45 8.81 -2.52
C GLU A 252 7.20 9.84 -1.41
N ARG A 253 7.15 9.41 -0.14
CA ARG A 253 7.01 10.32 1.01
C ARG A 253 8.30 11.11 1.25
N PHE A 254 9.47 10.48 1.10
CA PHE A 254 10.76 11.19 1.11
C PHE A 254 10.84 12.22 -0.02
N CYS A 255 10.42 11.85 -1.23
CA CYS A 255 10.34 12.77 -2.36
C CYS A 255 9.42 13.95 -2.05
N TRP A 256 8.29 13.70 -1.39
CA TRP A 256 7.34 14.74 -1.01
C TRP A 256 7.90 15.71 0.03
N ALA A 257 8.56 15.19 1.08
CA ALA A 257 9.27 16.00 2.07
C ALA A 257 10.39 16.85 1.45
N ALA A 258 11.05 16.35 0.39
CA ALA A 258 12.09 17.06 -0.37
C ALA A 258 11.54 18.13 -1.33
N ALA A 259 10.35 17.91 -1.89
CA ALA A 259 9.75 18.85 -2.85
C ALA A 259 8.85 19.90 -2.19
N GLY A 260 8.26 19.61 -1.02
CA GLY A 260 7.38 20.51 -0.28
C GLY A 260 6.12 20.92 -1.03
N THR A 261 5.65 20.12 -2.00
CA THR A 261 4.42 20.43 -2.77
C THR A 261 3.18 20.24 -1.92
N PRO A 262 2.02 20.81 -2.31
CA PRO A 262 0.76 20.53 -1.64
C PRO A 262 0.47 19.03 -1.53
N THR A 263 0.63 18.24 -2.60
CA THR A 263 0.35 16.80 -2.54
C THR A 263 1.55 15.97 -2.98
N ILE A 264 1.59 14.71 -2.55
CA ILE A 264 2.59 13.73 -2.98
C ILE A 264 2.60 13.59 -4.50
N TYR A 265 1.43 13.64 -5.14
CA TYR A 265 1.27 13.45 -6.59
C TYR A 265 1.97 14.53 -7.40
N GLU A 266 2.00 15.77 -6.92
CA GLU A 266 2.73 16.86 -7.59
C GLU A 266 4.24 16.75 -7.41
N SER A 267 4.70 16.02 -6.40
CA SER A 267 6.10 15.65 -6.23
C SER A 267 6.52 14.55 -7.20
N ILE A 268 5.70 13.50 -7.34
CA ILE A 268 6.11 12.26 -8.02
C ILE A 268 5.55 12.09 -9.44
N TYR A 269 4.47 12.78 -9.79
CA TYR A 269 3.82 12.77 -11.12
C TYR A 269 3.53 14.19 -11.67
N PRO A 270 4.47 15.15 -11.60
CA PRO A 270 4.21 16.56 -11.98
C PRO A 270 3.77 16.73 -13.44
N GLU A 271 4.37 15.97 -14.36
CA GLU A 271 4.08 16.05 -15.78
C GLU A 271 2.71 15.46 -16.11
N SER A 272 2.41 14.27 -15.58
CA SER A 272 1.12 13.61 -15.80
C SER A 272 -0.05 14.39 -15.17
N THR A 273 0.16 14.98 -13.99
CA THR A 273 -0.88 15.82 -13.36
C THR A 273 -1.12 17.11 -14.15
N THR A 274 -0.07 17.76 -14.66
CA THR A 274 -0.19 18.93 -15.56
C THR A 274 -0.95 18.56 -16.85
N TRP A 275 -0.55 17.47 -17.49
CA TRP A 275 -1.19 16.99 -18.73
C TRP A 275 -2.69 16.67 -18.53
N LEU A 276 -3.05 16.01 -17.43
CA LEU A 276 -4.45 15.72 -17.11
C LEU A 276 -5.25 16.97 -16.75
N LYS A 277 -4.65 17.98 -16.08
CA LYS A 277 -5.27 19.30 -15.85
C LYS A 277 -5.59 19.99 -17.19
N GLU A 278 -4.71 19.88 -18.18
CA GLU A 278 -4.94 20.42 -19.53
C GLU A 278 -6.06 19.68 -20.27
N LEU A 279 -6.01 18.35 -20.29
CA LEU A 279 -7.02 17.51 -20.97
C LEU A 279 -8.43 17.66 -20.41
N SER A 280 -8.55 17.84 -19.08
CA SER A 280 -9.83 18.06 -18.40
C SER A 280 -10.30 19.52 -18.46
N ASN A 281 -9.54 20.41 -19.11
CA ASN A 281 -9.79 21.85 -19.14
C ASN A 281 -9.96 22.45 -17.73
N PHE A 282 -9.17 21.97 -16.77
CA PHE A 282 -9.27 22.34 -15.35
C PHE A 282 -9.07 23.85 -15.12
N SER A 283 -8.26 24.51 -15.95
CA SER A 283 -8.05 25.96 -15.91
C SER A 283 -9.34 26.76 -16.11
N SER A 284 -10.34 26.21 -16.81
CA SER A 284 -11.65 26.86 -16.96
C SER A 284 -12.44 26.87 -15.64
N ILE A 285 -12.23 25.88 -14.77
CA ILE A 285 -12.84 25.79 -13.44
C ILE A 285 -12.20 26.83 -12.52
N SER A 286 -10.87 26.91 -12.49
CA SER A 286 -10.18 27.93 -11.69
C SER A 286 -10.48 29.37 -12.16
N SER A 287 -10.69 29.56 -13.47
CA SER A 287 -11.05 30.86 -14.04
C SER A 287 -12.46 31.34 -13.67
N GLN A 288 -13.35 30.47 -13.18
CA GLN A 288 -14.68 30.87 -12.68
C GLN A 288 -14.58 31.70 -11.39
N TRP A 289 -13.49 31.53 -10.63
CA TRP A 289 -13.26 32.22 -9.36
C TRP A 289 -11.85 32.83 -9.31
N PRO A 290 -11.58 33.90 -10.10
CA PRO A 290 -10.24 34.48 -10.23
C PRO A 290 -9.72 35.15 -8.94
N THR A 291 -10.59 35.37 -7.95
CA THR A 291 -10.22 35.88 -6.63
C THR A 291 -9.76 34.78 -5.66
N LEU A 292 -9.90 33.51 -6.04
CA LEU A 292 -9.49 32.38 -5.22
C LEU A 292 -8.03 32.02 -5.49
N ASP A 293 -7.19 32.13 -4.47
CA ASP A 293 -5.83 31.63 -4.51
C ASP A 293 -5.84 30.11 -4.36
N LEU A 294 -5.72 29.41 -5.50
CA LEU A 294 -5.75 27.96 -5.55
C LEU A 294 -4.54 27.34 -4.84
N ASP A 295 -3.36 27.95 -4.95
CA ASP A 295 -2.15 27.41 -4.34
C ASP A 295 -2.22 27.52 -2.81
N ALA A 296 -2.74 28.65 -2.30
CA ALA A 296 -3.01 28.81 -0.88
C ALA A 296 -4.08 27.83 -0.38
N LEU A 297 -5.18 27.65 -1.12
CA LEU A 297 -6.22 26.69 -0.79
C LEU A 297 -5.67 25.27 -0.72
N LEU A 298 -4.93 24.82 -1.75
CA LEU A 298 -4.38 23.48 -1.80
C LEU A 298 -3.30 23.27 -0.73
N GLY A 299 -2.44 24.27 -0.48
CA GLY A 299 -1.45 24.23 0.58
C GLY A 299 -2.07 24.04 1.97
N GLU A 300 -3.09 24.84 2.29
CA GLU A 300 -3.82 24.71 3.57
C GLU A 300 -4.61 23.41 3.65
N MET A 301 -5.29 23.01 2.57
CA MET A 301 -5.97 21.72 2.51
C MET A 301 -5.01 20.57 2.80
N SER A 302 -3.79 20.63 2.27
CA SER A 302 -2.80 19.58 2.50
C SER A 302 -2.29 19.53 3.93
N ARG A 303 -2.07 20.69 4.58
CA ARG A 303 -1.76 20.74 6.02
C ARG A 303 -2.89 20.14 6.85
N LEU A 304 -4.14 20.46 6.49
CA LEU A 304 -5.35 19.93 7.13
C LEU A 304 -5.60 18.45 6.82
N ASN A 305 -5.17 17.93 5.67
CA ASN A 305 -5.24 16.50 5.34
C ASN A 305 -4.30 15.65 6.23
N GLY A 306 -3.22 16.22 6.75
CA GLY A 306 -2.33 15.53 7.69
C GLY A 306 -3.04 15.15 8.99
N ILE A 307 -3.82 16.09 9.52
CA ILE A 307 -4.56 15.93 10.77
C ILE A 307 -5.92 15.25 10.63
N MET A 308 -6.43 15.08 9.40
CA MET A 308 -7.73 14.44 9.16
C MET A 308 -7.51 13.06 8.56
N ASN A 309 -7.58 12.03 9.41
CA ASN A 309 -7.56 10.64 8.97
C ASN A 309 -8.84 10.33 8.20
N ILE A 310 -8.72 10.18 6.88
CA ILE A 310 -9.79 9.68 6.02
C ILE A 310 -9.82 8.17 6.17
N GLU A 311 -10.50 7.69 7.21
CA GLU A 311 -10.71 6.27 7.45
C GLU A 311 -12.02 5.77 6.83
N PRO A 312 -12.11 4.46 6.50
CA PRO A 312 -13.37 3.81 6.16
C PRO A 312 -14.47 4.11 7.19
N GLY A 313 -15.58 4.71 6.73
CA GLY A 313 -16.74 5.03 7.58
C GLY A 313 -16.82 6.49 8.06
N VAL A 314 -15.82 7.33 7.82
CA VAL A 314 -15.92 8.78 8.10
C VAL A 314 -16.93 9.43 7.17
N ASP A 315 -17.81 10.27 7.72
CA ASP A 315 -18.81 11.03 6.95
C ASP A 315 -18.11 12.12 6.13
N ALA A 316 -18.16 11.97 4.80
CA ALA A 316 -17.54 12.90 3.87
C ALA A 316 -18.11 14.33 3.99
N GLU A 317 -19.38 14.47 4.38
CA GLU A 317 -20.01 15.78 4.57
C GLU A 317 -19.52 16.46 5.84
N GLU A 318 -19.38 15.72 6.94
CA GLU A 318 -18.82 16.24 8.19
C GLU A 318 -17.36 16.66 8.01
N LEU A 319 -16.57 15.85 7.30
CA LEU A 319 -15.18 16.15 6.96
C LEU A 319 -15.09 17.44 6.12
N ARG A 320 -15.97 17.60 5.13
CA ARG A 320 -16.04 18.80 4.29
C ARG A 320 -16.39 20.04 5.10
N LEU A 321 -17.39 19.97 5.97
CA LEU A 321 -17.75 21.09 6.85
C LEU A 321 -16.59 21.47 7.78
N THR A 322 -15.85 20.48 8.26
CA THR A 322 -14.65 20.69 9.08
C THR A 322 -13.55 21.40 8.30
N PHE A 323 -13.30 21.01 7.05
CA PHE A 323 -12.37 21.70 6.15
C PHE A 323 -12.77 23.17 5.95
N LEU A 324 -14.02 23.43 5.59
CA LEU A 324 -14.50 24.79 5.33
C LEU A 324 -14.35 25.68 6.56
N ARG A 325 -14.66 25.16 7.75
CA ARG A 325 -14.48 25.89 9.00
C ARG A 325 -13.00 26.22 9.25
N ARG A 326 -12.10 25.24 9.14
CA ARG A 326 -10.66 25.42 9.36
C ARG A 326 -10.03 26.38 8.34
N LEU A 327 -10.47 26.30 7.08
CA LEU A 327 -10.03 27.21 6.02
C LEU A 327 -10.45 28.66 6.33
N SER A 328 -11.70 28.86 6.76
CA SER A 328 -12.19 30.20 7.15
C SER A 328 -11.45 30.76 8.37
N GLU A 329 -11.15 29.91 9.38
CA GLU A 329 -10.31 30.29 10.53
C GLU A 329 -8.90 30.77 10.12
N ARG A 330 -8.41 30.31 8.97
CA ARG A 330 -7.12 30.68 8.37
C ARG A 330 -7.22 31.78 7.32
N GLY A 331 -8.40 32.40 7.16
CA GLY A 331 -8.63 33.50 6.23
C GLY A 331 -8.89 33.09 4.78
N ILE A 332 -9.15 31.79 4.53
CA ILE A 332 -9.53 31.26 3.21
C ILE A 332 -11.04 31.00 3.20
N ASP A 333 -11.81 31.97 2.73
CA ASP A 333 -13.27 31.85 2.62
C ASP A 333 -13.67 31.23 1.28
N VAL A 334 -14.13 29.98 1.33
CA VAL A 334 -14.59 29.20 0.17
C VAL A 334 -15.95 28.61 0.47
N THR A 335 -16.87 28.65 -0.50
CA THR A 335 -18.17 27.99 -0.36
C THR A 335 -18.05 26.49 -0.56
N ALA A 336 -19.00 25.73 -0.03
CA ALA A 336 -19.02 24.28 -0.17
C ALA A 336 -19.10 23.83 -1.65
N GLU A 337 -19.75 24.62 -2.50
CA GLU A 337 -19.84 24.39 -3.95
C GLU A 337 -18.50 24.64 -4.65
N GLN A 338 -17.82 25.77 -4.36
CA GLN A 338 -16.48 26.05 -4.89
C GLN A 338 -15.46 24.99 -4.47
N PHE A 339 -15.52 24.56 -3.21
CA PHE A 339 -14.66 23.52 -2.68
C PHE A 339 -14.83 22.21 -3.47
N SER A 340 -16.06 21.73 -3.62
CA SER A 340 -16.34 20.51 -4.39
C SER A 340 -15.94 20.64 -5.87
N ALA A 341 -16.23 21.79 -6.50
CA ALA A 341 -15.91 22.03 -7.90
C ALA A 341 -14.40 21.96 -8.22
N ILE A 342 -13.54 22.24 -7.23
CA ILE A 342 -12.09 22.21 -7.37
C ILE A 342 -11.52 20.85 -6.94
N THR A 343 -11.95 20.36 -5.78
CA THR A 343 -11.33 19.20 -5.13
C THR A 343 -11.74 17.88 -5.76
N GLU A 344 -12.97 17.77 -6.26
CA GLU A 344 -13.43 16.52 -6.91
C GLU A 344 -12.69 16.24 -8.23
N PRO A 345 -12.52 17.20 -9.16
CA PRO A 345 -11.71 16.96 -10.35
C PRO A 345 -10.24 16.71 -10.02
N LEU A 346 -9.65 17.46 -9.08
CA LEU A 346 -8.26 17.26 -8.67
C LEU A 346 -8.02 15.87 -8.09
N ALA A 347 -8.93 15.37 -7.25
CA ALA A 347 -8.81 14.02 -6.71
C ALA A 347 -8.75 12.95 -7.81
N LYS A 348 -9.52 13.12 -8.89
CA LYS A 348 -9.50 12.22 -10.05
C LYS A 348 -8.20 12.36 -10.84
N ILE A 349 -7.76 13.60 -11.08
CA ILE A 349 -6.50 13.92 -11.76
C ILE A 349 -5.31 13.29 -11.04
N TYR A 350 -5.30 13.31 -9.71
CA TYR A 350 -4.24 12.72 -8.89
C TYR A 350 -4.31 11.19 -8.83
N ALA A 351 -5.52 10.61 -8.82
CA ALA A 351 -5.71 9.17 -8.75
C ALA A 351 -5.35 8.43 -10.05
N ILE A 352 -5.57 9.03 -11.23
CA ILE A 352 -5.28 8.41 -12.52
C ILE A 352 -3.80 7.97 -12.68
N PRO A 353 -2.79 8.84 -12.49
CA PRO A 353 -1.39 8.43 -12.65
C PRO A 353 -0.95 7.41 -11.61
N ASP A 354 -1.47 7.48 -10.37
CA ASP A 354 -1.21 6.45 -9.36
C ASP A 354 -1.74 5.07 -9.78
N HIS A 355 -3.00 4.98 -10.21
CA HIS A 355 -3.59 3.73 -10.68
C HIS A 355 -2.92 3.21 -11.95
N LEU A 356 -2.48 4.10 -12.86
CA LEU A 356 -1.69 3.71 -14.02
C LEU A 356 -0.33 3.14 -13.62
N HIS A 357 0.31 3.68 -12.58
CA HIS A 357 1.57 3.14 -12.07
C HIS A 357 1.38 1.71 -11.54
N ALA A 358 0.35 1.48 -10.73
CA ALA A 358 -0.02 0.15 -10.26
C ALA A 358 -0.31 -0.81 -11.42
N LEU A 359 -1.15 -0.37 -12.36
CA LEU A 359 -1.59 -1.17 -13.50
C LEU A 359 -0.45 -1.54 -14.43
N CYS A 360 0.43 -0.59 -14.75
CA CYS A 360 1.60 -0.82 -15.58
C CYS A 360 2.58 -1.80 -14.91
N ASN A 361 2.83 -1.69 -13.61
CA ASN A 361 3.69 -2.63 -12.88
C ASN A 361 3.08 -4.03 -12.82
N MET A 362 1.79 -4.14 -12.50
CA MET A 362 1.07 -5.43 -12.47
C MET A 362 1.11 -6.14 -13.83
N LEU A 363 0.73 -5.46 -14.91
CA LEU A 363 0.73 -6.04 -16.26
C LEU A 363 2.16 -6.29 -16.75
N GLY A 364 3.10 -5.39 -16.42
CA GLY A 364 4.52 -5.51 -16.71
C GLY A 364 5.14 -6.77 -16.11
N ASP A 365 4.72 -7.18 -14.91
CA ASP A 365 5.11 -8.43 -14.26
C ASP A 365 4.33 -9.67 -14.70
N GLY A 366 3.51 -9.53 -15.74
CA GLY A 366 2.78 -10.62 -16.39
C GLY A 366 1.48 -10.99 -15.68
N LEU A 367 0.88 -10.08 -14.91
CA LEU A 367 -0.50 -10.25 -14.45
C LEU A 367 -1.46 -10.10 -15.64
N VAL A 368 -2.47 -10.96 -15.71
CA VAL A 368 -3.50 -10.91 -16.76
C VAL A 368 -4.86 -10.60 -16.13
N PRO A 369 -5.59 -9.57 -16.60
CA PRO A 369 -6.91 -9.22 -16.07
C PRO A 369 -7.92 -10.37 -16.16
N SER A 370 -8.60 -10.67 -15.05
CA SER A 370 -9.58 -11.75 -14.93
C SER A 370 -10.70 -11.40 -13.95
N ASN A 371 -11.65 -12.31 -13.71
CA ASN A 371 -12.74 -12.12 -12.73
C ASN A 371 -12.39 -12.70 -11.34
N ALA A 372 -11.19 -13.25 -11.14
CA ALA A 372 -10.83 -13.94 -9.91
C ALA A 372 -9.35 -13.76 -9.52
N LYS A 373 -9.04 -14.00 -8.24
CA LYS A 373 -7.69 -13.93 -7.68
C LYS A 373 -7.00 -12.60 -8.01
N ALA A 374 -5.68 -12.61 -8.22
CA ALA A 374 -4.90 -11.45 -8.61
C ALA A 374 -5.42 -10.73 -9.88
N GLY A 375 -5.94 -11.47 -10.86
CA GLY A 375 -6.40 -10.90 -12.13
C GLY A 375 -7.59 -9.95 -11.98
N TYR A 376 -8.42 -10.14 -10.94
CA TYR A 376 -9.50 -9.21 -10.59
C TYR A 376 -8.96 -7.83 -10.23
N LEU A 377 -7.82 -7.75 -9.52
CA LEU A 377 -7.25 -6.50 -9.03
C LEU A 377 -6.82 -5.58 -10.19
N ALA A 378 -6.16 -6.14 -11.21
CA ALA A 378 -5.80 -5.40 -12.43
C ALA A 378 -7.04 -4.91 -13.19
N ARG A 379 -8.07 -5.75 -13.32
CA ARG A 379 -9.33 -5.37 -13.95
C ARG A 379 -10.04 -4.25 -13.18
N MET A 380 -10.07 -4.34 -11.85
CA MET A 380 -10.68 -3.35 -10.97
C MET A 380 -10.01 -1.99 -11.15
N LEU A 381 -8.67 -1.94 -11.10
CA LEU A 381 -7.91 -0.71 -11.31
C LEU A 381 -8.08 -0.14 -12.72
N ALA A 382 -8.00 -0.96 -13.77
CA ALA A 382 -8.23 -0.51 -15.14
C ALA A 382 -9.61 0.16 -15.31
N ARG A 383 -10.67 -0.46 -14.78
CA ARG A 383 -12.03 0.07 -14.85
C ARG A 383 -12.22 1.32 -13.99
N ARG A 384 -11.57 1.39 -12.83
CA ARG A 384 -11.56 2.59 -11.98
C ARG A 384 -10.90 3.76 -12.74
N THR A 385 -9.74 3.55 -13.36
CA THR A 385 -9.06 4.57 -14.17
C THR A 385 -9.93 5.06 -15.33
N LEU A 386 -10.54 4.15 -16.09
CA LEU A 386 -11.49 4.49 -17.16
C LEU A 386 -12.65 5.36 -16.66
N ARG A 387 -13.26 4.99 -15.53
CA ARG A 387 -14.34 5.79 -14.91
C ARG A 387 -13.86 7.20 -14.54
N LEU A 388 -12.72 7.31 -13.86
CA LEU A 388 -12.19 8.61 -13.42
C LEU A 388 -11.90 9.50 -14.63
N ARG A 389 -11.34 8.94 -15.69
CA ARG A 389 -11.12 9.61 -16.97
C ARG A 389 -12.44 10.11 -17.58
N ASP A 390 -13.44 9.23 -17.69
CA ASP A 390 -14.72 9.55 -18.30
C ASP A 390 -15.47 10.65 -17.53
N GLU A 391 -15.40 10.64 -16.19
CA GLU A 391 -15.96 11.69 -15.34
C GLU A 391 -15.26 13.04 -15.47
N LEU A 392 -13.99 13.05 -15.91
CA LEU A 392 -13.26 14.27 -16.29
C LEU A 392 -13.53 14.68 -17.74
N ASN A 393 -14.37 13.94 -18.47
CA ASN A 393 -14.64 14.12 -19.90
C ASN A 393 -13.38 14.03 -20.78
N ILE A 394 -12.37 13.28 -20.34
CA ILE A 394 -11.15 13.05 -21.10
C ILE A 394 -11.39 11.92 -22.11
N THR A 395 -11.08 12.16 -23.39
CA THR A 395 -11.37 11.20 -24.48
C THR A 395 -10.18 10.31 -24.87
N VAL A 396 -9.06 10.44 -24.18
CA VAL A 396 -7.83 9.67 -24.42
C VAL A 396 -8.04 8.20 -24.03
N SER A 397 -7.61 7.25 -24.87
CA SER A 397 -7.77 5.82 -24.56
C SER A 397 -6.93 5.40 -23.34
N LEU A 398 -7.28 4.28 -22.71
CA LEU A 398 -6.51 3.74 -21.58
C LEU A 398 -5.09 3.34 -22.02
N ALA A 399 -4.95 2.85 -23.24
CA ALA A 399 -3.65 2.53 -23.83
C ALA A 399 -2.79 3.80 -23.99
N GLU A 400 -3.33 4.89 -24.52
CA GLU A 400 -2.60 6.16 -24.65
C GLU A 400 -2.22 6.76 -23.28
N LEU A 401 -3.12 6.69 -22.29
CA LEU A 401 -2.81 7.08 -20.90
C LEU A 401 -1.63 6.27 -20.35
N ALA A 402 -1.63 4.95 -20.57
CA ALA A 402 -0.55 4.07 -20.13
C ALA A 402 0.76 4.31 -20.88
N THR A 403 0.72 4.58 -22.20
CA THR A 403 1.89 4.95 -22.98
C THR A 403 2.56 6.19 -22.40
N HIS A 404 1.78 7.27 -22.20
CA HIS A 404 2.29 8.48 -21.56
C HIS A 404 2.89 8.19 -20.18
N HIS A 405 2.21 7.38 -19.37
CA HIS A 405 2.69 7.03 -18.03
C HIS A 405 4.00 6.24 -18.04
N ILE A 406 4.14 5.27 -18.95
CA ILE A 406 5.36 4.47 -19.08
C ILE A 406 6.54 5.34 -19.50
N GLU A 407 6.34 6.22 -20.49
CA GLU A 407 7.38 7.11 -21.00
C GLU A 407 7.87 8.10 -19.94
N VAL A 408 6.93 8.73 -19.23
CA VAL A 408 7.23 9.83 -18.29
C VAL A 408 7.69 9.30 -16.92
N ASN A 409 6.99 8.29 -16.38
CA ASN A 409 7.14 7.91 -14.97
C ASN A 409 7.96 6.62 -14.77
N LEU A 410 8.02 5.72 -15.77
CA LEU A 410 8.75 4.47 -15.67
C LEU A 410 10.07 4.48 -16.48
N GLY A 411 10.16 5.31 -17.52
CA GLY A 411 11.37 5.54 -18.31
C GLY A 411 12.05 4.26 -18.83
N GLY A 412 11.24 3.27 -19.23
CA GLY A 412 11.73 2.00 -19.77
C GLY A 412 12.20 0.97 -18.73
N ALA A 413 11.70 1.04 -17.50
CA ALA A 413 11.88 0.00 -16.50
C ALA A 413 11.70 -1.40 -17.10
N ALA A 414 12.60 -2.33 -16.77
CA ALA A 414 12.55 -3.67 -17.31
C ALA A 414 11.27 -4.38 -16.87
N MET A 415 10.39 -4.67 -17.82
CA MET A 415 9.17 -5.44 -17.61
C MET A 415 9.34 -6.85 -18.17
N LYS A 416 8.66 -7.82 -17.57
CA LYS A 416 8.58 -9.18 -18.12
C LYS A 416 7.70 -9.24 -19.37
N GLN A 417 6.66 -8.41 -19.40
CA GLN A 417 5.75 -8.24 -20.54
C GLN A 417 6.26 -7.15 -21.48
N THR A 418 6.03 -7.31 -22.78
CA THR A 418 6.34 -6.25 -23.76
C THR A 418 5.38 -5.07 -23.62
N HIS A 419 5.83 -3.86 -23.97
CA HIS A 419 4.95 -2.68 -23.98
C HIS A 419 3.73 -2.92 -24.89
N ASP A 420 3.93 -3.44 -26.11
CA ASP A 420 2.83 -3.76 -27.03
C ASP A 420 1.83 -4.78 -26.44
N GLY A 421 2.33 -5.80 -25.73
CA GLY A 421 1.48 -6.80 -25.08
C GLY A 421 0.64 -6.19 -23.94
N LEU A 422 1.25 -5.31 -23.15
CA LEU A 422 0.57 -4.55 -22.10
C LEU A 422 -0.52 -3.63 -22.69
N LEU A 423 -0.18 -2.85 -23.72
CA LEU A 423 -1.11 -1.94 -24.39
C LEU A 423 -2.29 -2.70 -25.01
N GLY A 424 -2.03 -3.83 -25.69
CA GLY A 424 -3.09 -4.68 -26.23
C GLY A 424 -4.04 -5.25 -25.16
N ILE A 425 -3.53 -5.56 -23.95
CA ILE A 425 -4.37 -5.96 -22.82
C ILE A 425 -5.29 -4.80 -22.39
N LEU A 426 -4.74 -3.58 -22.32
CA LEU A 426 -5.52 -2.39 -21.92
C LEU A 426 -6.59 -2.04 -22.94
N GLU A 427 -6.30 -2.12 -24.23
CA GLU A 427 -7.28 -1.93 -25.31
C GLU A 427 -8.44 -2.93 -25.20
N LEU A 428 -8.14 -4.21 -24.93
CA LEU A 428 -9.15 -5.24 -24.74
C LEU A 428 -10.00 -5.00 -23.49
N GLU A 429 -9.40 -4.57 -22.38
CA GLU A 429 -10.15 -4.25 -21.16
C GLU A 429 -11.02 -2.99 -21.34
N GLU A 430 -10.55 -1.98 -22.07
CA GLU A 430 -11.35 -0.80 -22.43
C GLU A 430 -12.53 -1.16 -23.33
N ALA A 431 -12.32 -2.00 -24.36
CA ALA A 431 -13.41 -2.49 -25.20
C ALA A 431 -14.47 -3.24 -24.38
N ARG A 432 -14.03 -4.14 -23.48
CA ARG A 432 -14.91 -4.88 -22.56
C ARG A 432 -15.64 -3.95 -21.59
N TYR A 433 -14.98 -2.90 -21.11
CA TYR A 433 -15.60 -1.88 -20.28
C TYR A 433 -16.73 -1.17 -21.03
N GLY A 434 -16.51 -0.76 -22.29
CA GLY A 434 -17.55 -0.18 -23.14
C GLY A 434 -18.73 -1.13 -23.41
N GLU A 435 -18.49 -2.43 -23.61
CA GLU A 435 -19.57 -3.43 -23.68
C GLU A 435 -20.36 -3.54 -22.38
N MET A 436 -19.65 -3.55 -21.25
CA MET A 436 -20.24 -3.65 -19.93
C MET A 436 -21.12 -2.43 -19.65
N LEU A 437 -20.67 -1.20 -19.95
CA LEU A 437 -21.49 0.01 -19.76
C LEU A 437 -22.80 -0.05 -20.55
N ARG A 438 -22.76 -0.50 -21.81
CA ARG A 438 -23.96 -0.66 -22.65
C ARG A 438 -24.96 -1.66 -22.07
N LYS A 439 -24.49 -2.75 -21.46
CA LYS A 439 -25.32 -3.78 -20.82
C LYS A 439 -25.72 -3.40 -19.39
N GLY A 440 -24.92 -2.57 -18.72
CA GLY A 440 -24.98 -2.27 -17.30
C GLY A 440 -26.30 -1.64 -16.87
N GLY A 441 -26.90 -0.78 -17.70
CA GLY A 441 -28.21 -0.18 -17.41
C GLY A 441 -29.31 -1.22 -17.17
N ASN A 442 -29.32 -2.32 -17.93
CA ASN A 442 -30.29 -3.41 -17.73
C ASN A 442 -30.00 -4.21 -16.46
N VAL A 443 -28.72 -4.45 -16.16
CA VAL A 443 -28.29 -5.14 -14.93
C VAL A 443 -28.70 -4.33 -13.70
N ILE A 444 -28.43 -3.02 -13.69
CA ILE A 444 -28.84 -2.11 -12.63
C ILE A 444 -30.35 -2.10 -12.43
N ASN A 445 -31.13 -1.95 -13.51
CA ASN A 445 -32.58 -1.98 -13.42
C ASN A 445 -33.12 -3.32 -12.88
N THR A 446 -32.41 -4.42 -13.10
CA THR A 446 -32.79 -5.75 -12.59
C THR A 446 -32.41 -5.92 -11.12
N GLN A 447 -31.17 -5.59 -10.76
CA GLN A 447 -30.62 -5.77 -9.41
C GLN A 447 -31.20 -4.77 -8.40
N LEU A 448 -31.48 -3.54 -8.82
CA LEU A 448 -32.07 -2.50 -7.98
C LEU A 448 -33.59 -2.43 -8.10
N LYS A 449 -34.25 -3.41 -8.73
CA LYS A 449 -35.71 -3.40 -8.95
C LYS A 449 -36.51 -3.27 -7.64
N SER A 450 -36.01 -3.84 -6.55
CA SER A 450 -36.61 -3.79 -5.22
C SER A 450 -36.28 -2.49 -4.46
N LEU A 451 -35.35 -1.67 -4.95
CA LEU A 451 -34.87 -0.46 -4.29
C LEU A 451 -35.64 0.76 -4.81
N PRO A 452 -36.19 1.62 -3.94
CA PRO A 452 -36.89 2.81 -4.37
C PRO A 452 -35.92 3.81 -5.02
N LYS A 453 -36.43 4.66 -5.93
CA LYS A 453 -35.60 5.57 -6.76
C LYS A 453 -34.91 6.68 -5.98
N ASP A 454 -35.45 7.02 -4.81
CA ASP A 454 -34.92 8.00 -3.86
C ASP A 454 -33.96 7.38 -2.84
N ALA A 455 -33.63 6.09 -2.97
CA ALA A 455 -32.67 5.44 -2.08
C ALA A 455 -31.30 6.13 -2.13
N VAL A 456 -30.77 6.42 -0.95
CA VAL A 456 -29.48 7.09 -0.77
C VAL A 456 -28.31 6.09 -0.79
N ARG A 457 -28.59 4.81 -0.52
CA ARG A 457 -27.58 3.76 -0.40
C ARG A 457 -28.03 2.44 -1.04
N ILE A 458 -27.11 1.78 -1.73
CA ILE A 458 -27.29 0.40 -2.21
C ILE A 458 -26.86 -0.54 -1.07
N PRO A 459 -27.68 -1.56 -0.72
CA PRO A 459 -27.25 -2.61 0.20
C PRO A 459 -25.94 -3.27 -0.24
N ASP A 460 -25.03 -3.43 0.71
CA ASP A 460 -23.68 -3.94 0.48
C ASP A 460 -23.69 -5.34 -0.19
N GLU A 461 -24.60 -6.23 0.19
CA GLU A 461 -24.77 -7.55 -0.45
C GLU A 461 -25.09 -7.45 -1.95
N ILE A 462 -25.87 -6.46 -2.37
CA ILE A 462 -26.21 -6.24 -3.78
C ILE A 462 -24.97 -5.74 -4.53
N LEU A 463 -24.16 -4.87 -3.93
CA LEU A 463 -22.89 -4.42 -4.49
C LEU A 463 -21.88 -5.57 -4.63
N PHE A 464 -21.75 -6.44 -3.62
CA PHE A 464 -20.91 -7.63 -3.70
C PHE A 464 -21.38 -8.57 -4.82
N ASN A 465 -22.68 -8.86 -4.89
CA ASN A 465 -23.22 -9.73 -5.96
C ASN A 465 -22.98 -9.12 -7.35
N MET A 466 -23.21 -7.82 -7.52
CA MET A 466 -22.95 -7.12 -8.77
C MET A 466 -21.48 -7.19 -9.17
N ASN A 467 -20.55 -7.05 -8.22
CA ASN A 467 -19.13 -7.22 -8.47
C ASN A 467 -18.77 -8.65 -8.86
N ASP A 468 -19.15 -9.64 -8.05
CA ASP A 468 -18.71 -11.02 -8.19
C ASP A 468 -19.37 -11.73 -9.38
N SER A 469 -20.65 -11.44 -9.63
CA SER A 469 -21.44 -12.12 -10.67
C SER A 469 -21.45 -11.39 -12.00
N HIS A 470 -21.41 -10.06 -11.99
CA HIS A 470 -21.55 -9.23 -13.19
C HIS A 470 -20.30 -8.40 -13.52
N GLY A 471 -19.27 -8.45 -12.67
CA GLY A 471 -18.05 -7.64 -12.81
C GLY A 471 -18.30 -6.15 -12.63
N LEU A 472 -19.44 -5.75 -12.05
CA LEU A 472 -19.78 -4.35 -11.81
C LEU A 472 -19.17 -3.89 -10.51
N ALA A 473 -18.00 -3.26 -10.60
CA ALA A 473 -17.38 -2.60 -9.47
C ALA A 473 -18.36 -1.60 -8.81
N PRO A 474 -18.36 -1.46 -7.48
CA PRO A 474 -19.35 -0.68 -6.72
C PRO A 474 -19.52 0.76 -7.19
N ASP A 475 -18.41 1.46 -7.47
CA ASP A 475 -18.47 2.83 -7.96
C ASP A 475 -19.15 2.94 -9.33
N MET A 476 -18.90 1.96 -10.21
CA MET A 476 -19.54 1.91 -11.52
C MET A 476 -21.03 1.59 -11.38
N ALA A 477 -21.38 0.72 -10.44
CA ALA A 477 -22.77 0.41 -10.15
C ALA A 477 -23.53 1.68 -9.71
N VAL A 478 -22.91 2.52 -8.88
CA VAL A 478 -23.47 3.82 -8.49
C VAL A 478 -23.55 4.79 -9.67
N SER A 479 -22.51 4.91 -10.48
CA SER A 479 -22.54 5.77 -11.67
C SER A 479 -23.67 5.35 -12.63
N LEU A 480 -23.79 4.06 -12.94
CA LEU A 480 -24.85 3.52 -13.79
C LEU A 480 -26.24 3.67 -13.14
N ALA A 481 -26.35 3.51 -11.82
CA ALA A 481 -27.60 3.72 -11.08
C ALA A 481 -28.08 5.18 -11.15
N ARG A 482 -27.17 6.15 -11.04
CA ARG A 482 -27.49 7.58 -11.22
C ARG A 482 -28.03 7.85 -12.62
N HIS A 483 -27.41 7.30 -13.66
CA HIS A 483 -27.90 7.39 -15.04
C HIS A 483 -29.26 6.69 -15.24
N ALA A 484 -29.52 5.61 -14.51
CA ALA A 484 -30.78 4.87 -14.54
C ALA A 484 -31.89 5.47 -13.64
N GLY A 485 -31.66 6.63 -13.01
CA GLY A 485 -32.65 7.39 -12.25
C GLY A 485 -32.59 7.24 -10.73
N TRP A 486 -31.57 6.57 -10.16
CA TRP A 486 -31.27 6.61 -8.73
C TRP A 486 -30.26 7.74 -8.43
N SER A 487 -30.68 9.00 -8.54
CA SER A 487 -29.78 10.16 -8.53
C SER A 487 -29.03 10.37 -7.20
N SER A 488 -29.63 9.96 -6.09
CA SER A 488 -29.11 10.20 -4.73
C SER A 488 -28.21 9.08 -4.22
N VAL A 489 -28.00 8.03 -5.02
CA VAL A 489 -27.33 6.83 -4.55
C VAL A 489 -25.83 7.04 -4.42
N SER A 490 -25.27 6.47 -3.36
CA SER A 490 -23.84 6.51 -3.04
C SER A 490 -23.37 5.15 -2.51
N VAL A 491 -22.07 4.88 -2.66
CA VAL A 491 -21.38 3.81 -1.93
C VAL A 491 -20.83 4.42 -0.65
N ARG A 492 -20.86 3.69 0.45
CA ARG A 492 -20.17 4.11 1.67
C ARG A 492 -18.66 4.18 1.45
N THR A 493 -17.99 5.08 2.16
CA THR A 493 -16.53 5.17 2.20
C THR A 493 -15.92 3.84 2.64
N GLY A 494 -14.89 3.37 1.93
CA GLY A 494 -14.13 2.17 2.28
C GLY A 494 -14.71 0.84 1.78
N PHE A 495 -15.80 0.86 1.00
CA PHE A 495 -16.34 -0.38 0.43
C PHE A 495 -15.36 -1.05 -0.54
N ALA A 496 -14.63 -0.28 -1.37
CA ALA A 496 -13.69 -0.87 -2.33
C ALA A 496 -12.49 -1.50 -1.60
N ALA A 497 -12.04 -0.85 -0.51
CA ALA A 497 -11.03 -1.38 0.40
C ALA A 497 -11.46 -2.72 1.00
N GLU A 498 -12.67 -2.78 1.59
CA GLU A 498 -13.22 -3.99 2.20
C GLU A 498 -13.41 -5.12 1.18
N MET A 499 -13.81 -4.79 -0.04
CA MET A 499 -13.94 -5.78 -1.11
C MET A 499 -12.57 -6.35 -1.51
N ALA A 500 -11.53 -5.51 -1.61
CA ALA A 500 -10.16 -5.96 -1.85
C ALA A 500 -9.63 -6.83 -0.69
N GLU A 501 -9.87 -6.41 0.54
CA GLU A 501 -9.52 -7.14 1.76
C GLU A 501 -10.23 -8.49 1.83
N ARG A 502 -11.53 -8.55 1.55
CA ARG A 502 -12.30 -9.81 1.49
C ARG A 502 -11.69 -10.81 0.50
N HIS A 503 -11.27 -10.35 -0.69
CA HIS A 503 -10.59 -11.21 -1.65
C HIS A 503 -9.20 -11.66 -1.16
N ALA A 504 -8.45 -10.79 -0.46
CA ALA A 504 -7.17 -11.14 0.14
C ALA A 504 -7.33 -12.19 1.26
N THR A 505 -8.32 -12.02 2.14
CA THR A 505 -8.63 -12.97 3.22
C THR A 505 -9.06 -14.33 2.67
N LEU A 506 -9.88 -14.36 1.61
CA LEU A 506 -10.23 -15.61 0.92
C LEU A 506 -9.00 -16.32 0.34
N ALA A 507 -8.00 -15.57 -0.14
CA ALA A 507 -6.73 -16.14 -0.60
C ALA A 507 -5.92 -16.73 0.58
N LYS A 508 -5.79 -16.00 1.70
CA LYS A 508 -5.13 -16.49 2.93
C LYS A 508 -5.80 -17.78 3.43
N GLN A 509 -7.13 -17.81 3.50
CA GLN A 509 -7.89 -18.99 3.93
C GLN A 509 -7.73 -20.18 2.98
N ALA A 510 -7.73 -19.94 1.67
CA ALA A 510 -7.51 -21.00 0.69
C ALA A 510 -6.10 -21.62 0.79
N ALA A 511 -5.10 -20.83 1.18
CA ALA A 511 -3.74 -21.33 1.44
C ALA A 511 -3.67 -22.17 2.73
N GLN A 512 -4.38 -21.77 3.80
CA GLN A 512 -4.46 -22.53 5.05
C GLN A 512 -5.24 -23.85 4.92
N ALA A 513 -6.26 -23.91 4.05
CA ALA A 513 -7.08 -25.09 3.83
C ALA A 513 -6.36 -26.26 3.12
N VAL A 514 -5.07 -26.12 2.81
CA VAL A 514 -4.21 -27.17 2.26
C VAL A 514 -3.52 -27.98 3.37
N GLU A 515 -3.99 -27.92 4.62
CA GLU A 515 -3.62 -28.93 5.60
C GLU A 515 -4.13 -30.30 5.12
N VAL A 516 -3.18 -31.18 4.81
CA VAL A 516 -3.44 -32.56 4.41
C VAL A 516 -4.24 -33.21 5.53
N GLN A 517 -5.53 -33.49 5.29
CA GLN A 517 -6.30 -34.28 6.23
C GLN A 517 -5.57 -35.63 6.37
N PRO A 518 -5.20 -36.01 7.61
CA PRO A 518 -4.45 -37.22 7.81
C PRO A 518 -5.30 -38.39 7.34
N LEU A 519 -4.77 -39.19 6.42
CA LEU A 519 -5.44 -40.38 5.90
C LEU A 519 -5.52 -41.49 6.97
N VAL A 520 -4.75 -41.39 8.04
CA VAL A 520 -4.66 -42.37 9.13
C VAL A 520 -4.69 -41.66 10.49
N ALA A 521 -5.34 -42.26 11.49
CA ALA A 521 -5.48 -41.66 12.82
C ALA A 521 -4.19 -41.70 13.67
N GLU A 522 -3.31 -42.66 13.39
CA GLU A 522 -2.08 -42.86 14.16
C GLU A 522 -0.88 -42.20 13.46
N GLN A 523 -0.15 -41.35 14.19
CA GLN A 523 1.18 -40.90 13.77
C GLN A 523 2.14 -42.09 13.81
N LEU A 524 2.54 -42.57 12.62
CA LEU A 524 3.54 -43.64 12.50
C LEU A 524 4.95 -43.09 12.78
N SER A 525 5.64 -43.70 13.73
CA SER A 525 7.08 -43.48 13.95
C SER A 525 7.92 -44.36 13.00
N VAL A 526 7.73 -44.18 11.69
CA VAL A 526 8.51 -44.87 10.64
C VAL A 526 9.43 -43.89 9.91
N PRO A 527 10.54 -44.36 9.31
CA PRO A 527 11.37 -43.51 8.46
C PRO A 527 10.58 -42.90 7.30
N ALA A 528 10.99 -41.72 6.84
CA ALA A 528 10.42 -41.10 5.65
C ALA A 528 10.59 -42.01 4.43
N THR A 529 9.56 -42.09 3.59
CA THR A 529 9.56 -42.90 2.37
C THR A 529 10.69 -42.47 1.43
N GLN A 530 11.52 -43.41 1.00
CA GLN A 530 12.51 -43.16 -0.04
C GLN A 530 11.82 -43.11 -1.42
N ALA A 531 11.78 -41.93 -2.03
CA ALA A 531 11.18 -41.69 -3.33
C ALA A 531 12.15 -42.05 -4.47
N LEU A 532 12.29 -43.34 -4.79
CA LEU A 532 13.20 -43.84 -5.85
C LEU A 532 12.96 -43.21 -7.23
N TYR A 533 11.74 -42.74 -7.49
CA TYR A 533 11.39 -42.06 -8.74
C TYR A 533 12.11 -40.71 -8.93
N TYR A 534 12.73 -40.13 -7.90
CA TYR A 534 13.62 -38.98 -8.07
C TYR A 534 14.96 -39.36 -8.70
N ASP A 535 15.40 -40.61 -8.52
CA ASP A 535 16.69 -41.10 -9.04
C ASP A 535 16.55 -41.65 -10.46
N ASP A 536 15.47 -42.41 -10.74
CA ASP A 536 15.17 -42.95 -12.07
C ASP A 536 13.67 -42.85 -12.40
N VAL A 537 13.31 -41.85 -13.21
CA VAL A 537 11.93 -41.65 -13.68
C VAL A 537 11.42 -42.74 -14.63
N GLN A 538 12.31 -43.58 -15.17
CA GLN A 538 11.96 -44.71 -16.03
C GLN A 538 11.79 -46.02 -15.24
N GLN A 539 12.18 -46.04 -13.97
CA GLN A 539 12.03 -47.22 -13.11
C GLN A 539 10.54 -47.50 -12.85
N GLN A 540 10.04 -48.61 -13.39
CA GLN A 540 8.64 -49.04 -13.22
C GLN A 540 8.47 -50.11 -12.13
N GLU A 541 9.56 -50.77 -11.74
CA GLU A 541 9.57 -51.87 -10.77
C GLU A 541 10.63 -51.62 -9.70
N PHE A 542 10.28 -51.84 -8.44
CA PHE A 542 11.19 -51.73 -7.30
C PHE A 542 10.80 -52.72 -6.20
N ASP A 543 11.77 -53.13 -5.39
CA ASP A 543 11.53 -53.95 -4.21
C ASP A 543 11.37 -53.04 -2.97
N ALA A 544 10.36 -53.33 -2.15
CA ALA A 544 10.12 -52.62 -0.90
C ALA A 544 9.60 -53.56 0.19
N SER A 545 9.74 -53.13 1.45
CA SER A 545 9.17 -53.81 2.61
C SER A 545 7.98 -53.04 3.16
N ILE A 546 6.88 -53.73 3.44
CA ILE A 546 5.70 -53.12 4.07
C ILE A 546 6.02 -52.87 5.55
N LEU A 547 6.04 -51.60 5.95
CA LEU A 547 6.36 -51.20 7.34
C LEU A 547 5.12 -51.08 8.23
N ALA A 548 3.98 -50.66 7.67
CA ALA A 548 2.72 -50.50 8.40
C ALA A 548 1.51 -50.68 7.47
N CYS A 549 0.38 -51.10 8.04
CA CYS A 549 -0.93 -51.19 7.39
C CYS A 549 -1.98 -50.68 8.38
N LEU A 550 -2.61 -49.56 8.07
CA LEU A 550 -3.52 -48.85 8.98
C LEU A 550 -4.88 -48.62 8.33
N PRO A 551 -5.97 -48.56 9.11
CA PRO A 551 -7.27 -48.18 8.60
C PRO A 551 -7.27 -46.70 8.19
N LEU A 552 -7.87 -46.42 7.03
CA LEU A 552 -8.08 -45.05 6.59
C LEU A 552 -9.15 -44.37 7.44
N ILE A 553 -9.01 -43.05 7.63
CA ILE A 553 -10.02 -42.19 8.25
C ILE A 553 -10.57 -41.18 7.24
N GLY A 554 -11.83 -40.78 7.42
CA GLY A 554 -12.54 -39.87 6.52
C GLY A 554 -13.60 -40.58 5.66
N GLU A 555 -14.61 -39.82 5.21
CA GLU A 555 -15.65 -40.33 4.29
C GLU A 555 -15.19 -40.32 2.82
N ASP A 556 -14.15 -39.54 2.50
CA ASP A 556 -13.54 -39.46 1.17
C ASP A 556 -12.37 -40.44 1.04
N VAL A 557 -12.67 -41.74 1.17
CA VAL A 557 -11.76 -42.81 0.75
C VAL A 557 -11.80 -42.86 -0.78
N PRO A 558 -10.66 -42.85 -1.50
CA PRO A 558 -10.64 -42.90 -2.96
C PRO A 558 -11.34 -44.12 -3.56
#